data_AF-A0A0B6XWB6-F1
#
_entry.id   AF-A0A0B6XWB6-F1
#
_cell.length_a   1.000
_cell.length_b   1.000
_cell.length_c   1.000
_cell.angle_alpha   90.00
_cell.angle_beta   90.00
_cell.angle_gamma   90.00
#
_symmetry.space_group_name_H-M   'P 1'
#
loop_
_entity.id
_entity.type
_entity.pdbx_description
1 polymer ?
#
loop_
_entity_poly.entity_id
_entity_poly.type
_entity_poly.pdbx_seq_one_letter_code
_entity_poly.pdbx_strand_id
1 'polypeptide(L)'
;LALDGSNWQKIDLFDFQTDIEGPVVEYMSQRCGGFLKDLSLRGCQSITDMALQTFAQQCRNIECLILSKCMEITDLTCDSLGKYSSHLKKLDLASCPKITDLSLKYLG
;
A
#
# COMPACT_ATOMS: atom_id res chain seq x y z
N LEU A 1 -12.63 -16.98 -22.61
CA LEU A 1 -11.37 -16.22 -22.69
C LEU A 1 -11.65 -14.78 -22.28
N ALA A 2 -11.27 -14.38 -21.08
CA ALA A 2 -11.14 -12.97 -20.71
C ALA A 2 -9.69 -12.80 -20.24
N LEU A 3 -8.79 -12.63 -21.20
CA LEU A 3 -7.41 -12.20 -20.99
C LEU A 3 -7.38 -10.66 -21.00
N ASP A 4 -8.27 -10.09 -20.20
CA ASP A 4 -8.31 -8.66 -19.94
C ASP A 4 -7.73 -8.51 -18.52
N GLY A 5 -6.65 -7.74 -18.39
CA GLY A 5 -5.98 -7.46 -17.12
C GLY A 5 -6.89 -6.83 -16.05
N SER A 6 -8.15 -6.53 -16.35
CA SER A 6 -9.21 -6.11 -15.42
C SER A 6 -9.35 -6.96 -14.15
N ASN A 7 -8.93 -8.23 -14.17
CA ASN A 7 -8.99 -9.08 -12.97
C ASN A 7 -7.94 -8.76 -11.91
N TRP A 8 -6.93 -7.93 -12.18
CA TRP A 8 -5.86 -7.59 -11.23
C TRP A 8 -6.00 -6.18 -10.64
N GLN A 9 -7.22 -5.62 -10.62
CA GLN A 9 -7.46 -4.32 -10.00
C GLN A 9 -7.46 -4.40 -8.47
N LYS A 10 -7.84 -5.56 -7.92
CA LYS A 10 -7.98 -5.78 -6.48
C LYS A 10 -7.13 -6.95 -6.04
N ILE A 11 -6.34 -6.72 -5.01
CA ILE A 11 -5.54 -7.76 -4.37
C ILE A 11 -5.80 -7.68 -2.87
N ASP A 12 -6.29 -8.76 -2.30
CA ASP A 12 -6.37 -8.94 -0.85
C ASP A 12 -5.45 -10.06 -0.44
N LEU A 13 -4.50 -9.75 0.44
CA LEU A 13 -3.53 -10.69 0.95
C LEU A 13 -3.82 -11.10 2.41
N PHE A 14 -5.05 -10.88 2.88
CA PHE A 14 -5.47 -11.15 4.24
C PHE A 14 -5.09 -12.55 4.75
N ASP A 15 -5.20 -13.61 3.93
CA ASP A 15 -4.88 -14.97 4.37
C ASP A 15 -3.37 -15.23 4.55
N PHE A 16 -2.51 -14.31 4.09
CA PHE A 16 -1.03 -14.43 4.11
C PHE A 16 -0.35 -13.45 5.07
N GLN A 17 -1.10 -12.92 6.04
CA GLN A 17 -0.72 -11.87 6.98
C GLN A 17 0.67 -11.99 7.64
N THR A 18 1.18 -13.20 7.85
CA THR A 18 2.48 -13.44 8.50
C THR A 18 3.66 -13.63 7.53
N ASP A 19 3.38 -13.87 6.25
CA ASP A 19 4.38 -14.32 5.28
C ASP A 19 4.74 -13.24 4.25
N ILE A 20 4.12 -12.05 4.37
CA ILE A 20 4.33 -10.95 3.43
C ILE A 20 5.33 -9.96 3.99
N GLU A 21 6.51 -9.99 3.40
CA GLU A 21 7.60 -9.08 3.65
C GLU A 21 7.71 -8.02 2.55
N GLY A 22 8.47 -6.96 2.81
CA GLY A 22 8.72 -5.86 1.87
C GLY A 22 9.02 -6.29 0.42
N PRO A 23 9.90 -7.28 0.17
CA PRO A 23 10.21 -7.74 -1.19
C PRO A 23 8.98 -8.21 -1.97
N VAL A 24 8.02 -8.89 -1.33
CA VAL A 24 6.80 -9.37 -2.00
C VAL A 24 5.98 -8.19 -2.51
N VAL A 25 5.82 -7.16 -1.67
CA VAL A 25 5.12 -5.91 -2.04
C VAL A 25 5.83 -5.24 -3.21
N GLU A 26 7.16 -5.16 -3.19
CA GLU A 26 7.94 -4.59 -4.27
C GLU A 26 7.78 -5.37 -5.57
N TYR A 27 7.87 -6.70 -5.54
CA TYR A 27 7.67 -7.56 -6.71
C TYR A 27 6.28 -7.37 -7.33
N MET A 28 5.23 -7.31 -6.49
CA MET A 28 3.86 -7.07 -6.95
C MET A 28 3.74 -5.67 -7.56
N SER A 29 4.34 -4.66 -6.93
CA SER A 29 4.32 -3.28 -7.43
C SER A 29 4.95 -3.16 -8.81
N GLN A 30 6.08 -3.83 -9.03
CA GLN A 30 6.78 -3.82 -10.31
C GLN A 30 6.00 -4.52 -11.43
N ARG A 31 5.26 -5.58 -11.10
CA ARG A 31 4.50 -6.35 -12.10
C ARG A 31 3.08 -5.82 -12.34
N CYS A 32 2.49 -5.20 -11.32
CA CYS A 32 1.07 -4.85 -11.32
C CYS A 32 0.76 -3.36 -11.11
N GLY A 33 1.77 -2.52 -10.88
CA GLY A 33 1.56 -1.12 -10.47
C GLY A 33 0.79 -0.26 -11.47
N GLY A 34 0.85 -0.58 -12.76
CA GLY A 34 0.12 0.16 -13.79
C GLY A 34 -1.41 0.04 -13.70
N PHE A 35 -1.94 -0.97 -13.03
CA PHE A 35 -3.38 -1.29 -13.05
C PHE A 35 -4.00 -1.53 -11.67
N LEU A 36 -3.20 -1.59 -10.62
CA LEU A 36 -3.69 -1.83 -9.26
C LEU A 36 -4.48 -0.63 -8.73
N LYS A 37 -5.69 -0.90 -8.22
CA LYS A 37 -6.62 0.11 -7.68
C LYS A 37 -6.98 -0.12 -6.22
N ASP A 38 -7.03 -1.37 -5.78
CA ASP A 38 -7.32 -1.73 -4.40
C ASP A 38 -6.28 -2.73 -3.89
N LEU A 39 -5.65 -2.41 -2.77
CA LEU A 39 -4.72 -3.31 -2.09
C LEU A 39 -4.98 -3.34 -0.59
N SER A 40 -5.04 -4.56 -0.05
CA SER A 40 -5.06 -4.81 1.39
C SER A 40 -3.79 -5.54 1.82
N LEU A 41 -3.02 -4.89 2.69
CA LEU A 41 -1.85 -5.42 3.40
C LEU A 41 -2.11 -5.46 4.92
N ARG A 42 -3.39 -5.50 5.30
CA ARG A 42 -3.81 -5.53 6.70
C ARG A 42 -3.07 -6.61 7.47
N GLY A 43 -2.49 -6.26 8.62
CA GLY A 43 -1.81 -7.19 9.50
C GLY A 43 -0.43 -7.67 9.04
N CYS A 44 0.08 -7.18 7.90
CA CYS A 44 1.43 -7.50 7.44
C CYS A 44 2.45 -6.69 8.26
N GLN A 45 2.89 -7.26 9.39
CA GLN A 45 3.64 -6.52 10.42
C GLN A 45 5.05 -6.11 9.97
N SER A 46 5.66 -6.87 9.05
CA SER A 46 7.04 -6.69 8.59
C SER A 46 7.21 -5.70 7.43
N ILE A 47 6.13 -5.08 6.94
CA ILE A 47 6.20 -4.11 5.84
C ILE A 47 6.77 -2.79 6.33
N THR A 48 7.74 -2.26 5.59
CA THR A 48 8.48 -1.03 5.93
C THR A 48 8.10 0.15 5.05
N ASP A 49 8.49 1.34 5.48
CA ASP A 49 8.35 2.58 4.68
C ASP A 49 9.03 2.47 3.31
N MET A 50 10.17 1.77 3.22
CA MET A 50 10.91 1.62 1.96
C MET A 50 10.10 0.82 0.93
N ALA A 51 9.50 -0.29 1.35
CA ALA A 51 8.65 -1.10 0.48
C ALA A 51 7.42 -0.29 0.00
N LEU A 52 6.81 0.49 0.90
CA LEU A 52 5.66 1.33 0.55
C LEU A 52 6.02 2.56 -0.29
N GLN A 53 7.24 3.07 -0.18
CA GLN A 53 7.75 4.09 -1.09
C GLN A 53 7.87 3.54 -2.50
N THR A 54 8.49 2.38 -2.68
CA THR A 54 8.57 1.70 -3.98
C THR A 54 7.18 1.40 -4.52
N PHE A 55 6.28 0.90 -3.68
CA PHE A 55 4.88 0.71 -4.03
C PHE A 55 4.24 2.00 -4.56
N ALA A 56 4.32 3.10 -3.82
CA ALA A 56 3.70 4.36 -4.19
C ALA A 56 4.24 4.90 -5.54
N GLN A 57 5.54 4.74 -5.80
CA GLN A 57 6.17 5.18 -7.04
C GLN A 57 5.68 4.42 -8.28
N GLN A 58 5.36 3.12 -8.12
CA GLN A 58 4.94 2.23 -9.21
C GLN A 58 3.42 2.14 -9.35
N CYS A 59 2.67 2.17 -8.24
CA CYS A 59 1.23 1.96 -8.16
C CYS A 59 0.44 3.28 -8.15
N ARG A 60 0.65 4.14 -9.15
CA ARG A 60 0.09 5.52 -9.18
C ARG A 60 -1.42 5.60 -9.38
N ASN A 61 -2.05 4.48 -9.74
CA ASN A 61 -3.49 4.35 -9.96
C ASN A 61 -4.22 3.80 -8.73
N ILE A 62 -3.53 3.62 -7.61
CA ILE A 62 -4.15 3.11 -6.38
C ILE A 62 -5.24 4.07 -5.89
N GLU A 63 -6.41 3.52 -5.59
CA GLU A 63 -7.59 4.25 -5.10
C GLU A 63 -7.91 3.87 -3.65
N CYS A 64 -7.71 2.61 -3.27
CA CYS A 64 -7.92 2.12 -1.91
C CYS A 64 -6.69 1.36 -1.40
N LEU A 65 -6.15 1.76 -0.25
CA LEU A 65 -5.04 1.10 0.40
C LEU A 65 -5.35 0.83 1.88
N ILE A 66 -5.28 -0.44 2.29
CA ILE A 66 -5.49 -0.85 3.68
C ILE A 66 -4.16 -1.31 4.27
N LEU A 67 -3.65 -0.57 5.25
CA LEU A 67 -2.41 -0.86 5.97
C LEU A 67 -2.65 -1.06 7.47
N SER A 68 -3.91 -1.24 7.90
CA SER A 68 -4.22 -1.40 9.31
C SER A 68 -3.40 -2.53 9.96
N LYS A 69 -2.93 -2.30 11.19
CA LYS A 69 -2.06 -3.21 11.96
C LYS A 69 -0.68 -3.48 11.34
N CYS A 70 -0.19 -2.65 10.43
CA CYS A 70 1.22 -2.68 10.01
C CYS A 70 2.08 -1.98 11.07
N MET A 71 3.05 -2.71 11.64
CA MET A 71 3.76 -2.27 12.86
C MET A 71 5.01 -1.43 12.57
N GLU A 72 5.57 -1.57 11.37
CA GLU A 72 6.86 -0.96 11.01
C GLU A 72 6.74 0.30 10.13
N ILE A 73 5.54 0.69 9.72
CA ILE A 73 5.32 1.89 8.90
C ILE A 73 5.23 3.16 9.75
N THR A 74 5.76 4.26 9.24
CA THR A 74 5.80 5.58 9.91
C THR A 74 5.19 6.68 9.02
N ASP A 75 5.22 7.93 9.49
CA ASP A 75 4.76 9.08 8.72
C ASP A 75 5.46 9.22 7.34
N LEU A 76 6.64 8.61 7.17
CA LEU A 76 7.35 8.53 5.88
C LEU A 76 6.57 7.78 4.79
N THR A 77 5.79 6.76 5.17
CA THR A 77 4.85 6.10 4.26
C THR A 77 3.83 7.12 3.73
N CYS A 78 3.29 7.98 4.61
CA CYS A 78 2.29 8.97 4.23
C CYS A 78 2.89 10.08 3.35
N ASP A 79 4.12 10.52 3.61
CA ASP A 79 4.88 11.42 2.73
C ASP A 79 5.03 10.84 1.32
N SER A 80 5.37 9.55 1.22
CA SER A 80 5.51 8.87 -0.08
C SER A 80 4.16 8.73 -0.80
N LEU A 81 3.10 8.35 -0.08
CA LEU A 81 1.76 8.24 -0.63
C LEU A 81 1.25 9.59 -1.15
N GLY A 82 1.40 10.67 -0.37
CA GLY A 82 1.02 12.02 -0.78
C GLY A 82 1.74 12.50 -2.04
N LYS A 83 3.02 12.13 -2.21
CA LYS A 83 3.82 12.52 -3.39
C LYS A 83 3.45 11.77 -4.67
N TYR A 84 3.10 10.49 -4.58
CA TYR A 84 3.01 9.63 -5.76
C TYR A 84 1.62 9.04 -6.03
N SER A 85 0.74 8.98 -5.04
CA SER A 85 -0.57 8.30 -5.12
C SER A 85 -1.72 9.29 -5.28
N SER A 86 -1.71 10.09 -6.36
CA SER A 86 -2.67 11.18 -6.59
C SER A 86 -4.14 10.74 -6.75
N HIS A 87 -4.38 9.44 -6.96
CA HIS A 87 -5.73 8.87 -7.12
C HIS A 87 -6.26 8.21 -5.84
N LEU A 88 -5.49 8.26 -4.75
CA LEU A 88 -5.85 7.61 -3.49
C LEU A 88 -7.08 8.29 -2.88
N LYS A 89 -8.15 7.51 -2.70
CA LYS A 89 -9.45 7.95 -2.15
C LYS A 89 -9.67 7.42 -0.74
N LYS A 90 -9.09 6.26 -0.43
CA LYS A 90 -9.24 5.59 0.86
C LYS A 90 -7.90 5.06 1.34
N LEU A 91 -7.51 5.49 2.54
CA LEU A 91 -6.35 4.98 3.26
C LEU A 91 -6.80 4.55 4.67
N ASP A 92 -6.50 3.32 5.05
CA ASP A 92 -6.75 2.81 6.40
C ASP A 92 -5.41 2.53 7.11
N LEU A 93 -5.14 3.30 8.16
CA LEU A 93 -3.96 3.22 9.03
C LEU A 93 -4.32 2.80 10.47
N ALA A 94 -5.50 2.20 10.67
CA ALA A 94 -5.94 1.84 12.00
C ALA A 94 -4.95 0.90 12.70
N SER A 95 -4.64 1.17 13.96
CA SER A 95 -3.70 0.37 14.77
C SER A 95 -2.26 0.32 14.21
N CYS A 96 -1.80 1.36 13.51
CA CYS A 96 -0.40 1.55 13.14
C CYS A 96 0.28 2.48 14.17
N PRO A 97 1.04 1.95 15.15
CA PRO A 97 1.43 2.71 16.35
C PRO A 97 2.48 3.80 16.12
N LYS A 98 3.18 3.77 14.98
CA LYS A 98 4.25 4.73 14.62
C LYS A 98 3.76 5.84 13.67
N ILE A 99 2.47 5.84 13.31
CA ILE A 99 1.82 6.92 12.56
C ILE A 99 1.34 7.97 13.54
N THR A 100 1.58 9.25 13.24
CA THR A 100 1.21 10.38 14.09
C THR A 100 0.42 11.43 13.31
N ASP A 101 -0.02 12.49 13.98
CA ASP A 101 -0.72 13.62 13.34
C ASP A 101 0.15 14.33 12.28
N LEU A 102 1.47 14.10 12.24
CA LEU A 102 2.33 14.59 11.17
C LEU A 102 1.89 14.06 9.79
N SER A 103 1.38 12.83 9.73
CA SER A 103 0.89 12.21 8.49
C SER A 103 -0.17 13.04 7.76
N LEU A 104 -0.99 13.79 8.49
CA LEU A 104 -2.04 14.65 7.92
C LEU A 104 -1.48 15.80 7.07
N LYS A 105 -0.22 16.22 7.31
CA LYS A 105 0.44 17.24 6.48
C LYS A 105 0.84 16.71 5.11
N TYR A 106 0.93 15.40 4.96
CA TYR A 106 1.36 14.75 3.71
C TYR A 106 0.20 14.29 2.84
N LEU A 107 -0.97 14.02 3.43
CA LEU A 107 -2.13 13.46 2.75
C LEU A 107 -3.19 14.52 2.37
N GLY A 108 -2.82 15.79 2.41
CA GLY A 108 -3.69 16.95 2.14
C GLY A 108 -3.58 17.50 0.74
#